data_AF-A0A929CDW5-F1
#
_entry.id   AF-A0A929CDW5-F1
#
_cell.length_a   1.000
_cell.length_b   1.000
_cell.length_c   1.000
_cell.angle_alpha   90.00
_cell.angle_beta   90.00
_cell.angle_gamma   90.00
#
_symmetry.space_group_name_H-M   'P 1'
#
loop_
_entity.id
_entity.type
_entity.pdbx_description
1 polymer ?
#
loop_
_entity_poly.entity_id
_entity_poly.type
_entity_poly.pdbx_seq_one_letter_code
_entity_poly.pdbx_strand_id
1 'polypeptide(L)'
;MAWRIVVGLKDGVKDARGERVRREISEHLGYRLEKVQTLDVYTVAADLSDAEVEQAARGPFSDPVIQDVAINRPLASDFDILIEVGFRPGVTDNTGRTAK
;
A
#
# COMPACT_ATOMS: atom_id res chain seq x y z
N MET A 1 -16.74 -8.57 -7.92
CA MET A 1 -15.40 -8.45 -8.56
C MET A 1 -14.38 -8.18 -7.45
N ALA A 2 -13.09 -8.40 -7.66
CA ALA A 2 -12.08 -7.97 -6.67
C ALA A 2 -11.44 -6.66 -7.15
N TRP A 3 -11.50 -5.64 -6.32
CA TRP A 3 -10.88 -4.35 -6.56
C TRP A 3 -9.54 -4.27 -5.84
N ARG A 4 -8.52 -3.75 -6.51
CA ARG A 4 -7.20 -3.51 -5.93
C ARG A 4 -6.98 -2.02 -5.78
N ILE A 5 -6.98 -1.53 -4.54
CA ILE A 5 -6.69 -0.13 -4.22
C ILE A 5 -5.26 -0.07 -3.67
N VAL A 6 -4.41 0.70 -4.33
CA VAL A 6 -3.01 0.91 -3.94
C VAL A 6 -2.86 2.34 -3.46
N VAL A 7 -2.33 2.50 -2.25
CA VAL A 7 -2.17 3.80 -1.58
C VAL A 7 -0.70 4.00 -1.24
N GLY A 8 -0.16 5.16 -1.59
CA GLY A 8 1.23 5.53 -1.36
C GLY A 8 1.33 6.97 -0.89
N LEU A 9 2.41 7.30 -0.19
CA LEU A 9 2.68 8.69 0.21
C LEU A 9 3.06 9.53 -1.02
N LYS A 10 2.60 10.78 -1.06
CA LYS A 10 2.98 11.76 -2.07
C LYS A 10 4.46 12.07 -2.02
N ASP A 11 4.99 12.54 -3.15
CA ASP A 11 6.35 13.05 -3.22
C ASP A 11 6.60 14.18 -2.20
N GLY A 12 7.74 14.10 -1.52
CA GLY A 12 8.12 15.05 -0.46
C GLY A 12 7.54 14.72 0.92
N VAL A 13 6.61 13.76 1.04
CA VAL A 13 6.14 13.27 2.34
C VAL A 13 7.10 12.19 2.85
N LYS A 14 7.51 12.31 4.12
CA LYS A 14 8.43 11.37 4.74
C LYS A 14 7.77 10.02 5.01
N ASP A 15 8.29 8.96 4.39
CA ASP A 15 7.92 7.59 4.70
C ASP A 15 8.69 7.05 5.92
N ALA A 16 8.09 7.16 7.11
CA ALA A 16 8.69 6.66 8.34
C ALA A 16 8.85 5.13 8.37
N ARG A 17 7.95 4.38 7.72
CA ARG A 17 8.00 2.91 7.65
C ARG A 17 9.12 2.48 6.71
N GLY A 18 9.23 3.11 5.55
CA GLY A 18 10.32 2.92 4.60
C GLY A 18 11.69 3.22 5.21
N GLU A 19 11.85 4.35 5.90
CA GLU A 19 13.11 4.69 6.57
C GLU A 19 13.49 3.69 7.66
N ARG A 20 12.51 3.19 8.42
CA ARG A 20 12.75 2.14 9.40
C ARG A 20 13.29 0.87 8.75
N VAL A 21 12.64 0.40 7.69
CA VAL A 21 13.07 -0.81 6.95
C VAL A 21 14.46 -0.61 6.36
N ARG A 22 14.72 0.55 5.74
CA ARG A 22 16.03 0.91 5.18
C ARG A 22 17.14 0.82 6.25
N ARG A 23 16.88 1.34 7.46
CA ARG A 23 17.81 1.27 8.58
C ARG A 23 18.03 -0.17 9.05
N GLU A 24 16.96 -0.93 9.27
CA GLU A 24 17.04 -2.33 9.73
C GLU A 24 17.80 -3.21 8.73
N ILE A 25 17.62 -3.02 7.42
CA ILE A 25 18.38 -3.71 6.37
C ILE A 25 19.88 -3.38 6.48
N SER A 26 20.22 -2.10 6.68
CA SER A 26 21.62 -1.70 6.85
C SER A 26 22.24 -2.28 8.13
N GLU A 27 21.50 -2.31 9.23
CA GLU A 27 22.00 -2.77 10.54
C GLU A 27 22.12 -4.30 10.62
N HIS A 28 21.15 -5.03 10.07
CA HIS A 28 21.08 -6.49 10.21
C HIS A 28 21.68 -7.26 9.04
N LEU A 29 21.60 -6.71 7.82
CA LEU A 29 22.05 -7.40 6.61
C LEU A 29 23.30 -6.74 5.99
N GLY A 30 23.69 -5.55 6.46
CA GLY A 30 24.87 -4.83 5.97
C GLY A 30 24.70 -4.17 4.60
N TYR A 31 23.49 -4.19 4.02
CA TYR A 31 23.21 -3.56 2.73
C TYR A 31 22.77 -2.11 2.90
N ARG A 32 23.38 -1.21 2.13
CA ARG A 32 22.96 0.19 2.06
C ARG A 32 22.04 0.39 0.86
N LEU A 33 20.79 0.73 1.14
CA LEU A 33 19.81 1.10 0.12
C LEU A 33 19.68 2.62 0.07
N GLU A 34 19.52 3.16 -1.14
CA GLU A 34 19.33 4.59 -1.36
C GLU A 34 17.96 5.06 -0.86
N LYS A 35 16.91 4.30 -1.17
CA LYS A 35 15.52 4.63 -0.85
C LYS A 35 14.73 3.35 -0.58
N VAL A 36 13.76 3.44 0.33
CA VAL A 36 12.70 2.44 0.49
C VAL A 36 11.38 3.20 0.54
N GLN A 37 10.44 2.81 -0.30
CA GLN A 37 9.07 3.32 -0.28
C GLN A 37 8.12 2.20 0.08
N THR A 38 7.11 2.54 0.87
CA THR A 38 6.07 1.63 1.29
C THR A 38 4.73 2.06 0.72
N LEU A 39 3.96 1.06 0.32
CA LEU A 39 2.61 1.22 -0.18
C LEU A 39 1.71 0.27 0.59
N ASP A 40 0.48 0.69 0.79
CA ASP A 40 -0.59 -0.15 1.32
C ASP A 40 -1.48 -0.61 0.17
N VAL A 41 -1.84 -1.88 0.20
CA VAL A 41 -2.62 -2.53 -0.85
C VAL A 41 -3.85 -3.17 -0.22
N TYR A 42 -5.01 -2.70 -0.64
CA TYR A 42 -6.30 -3.24 -0.21
C TYR A 42 -6.91 -4.06 -1.35
N THR A 43 -7.27 -5.31 -1.05
CA THR A 43 -8.03 -6.16 -1.97
C THR A 43 -9.47 -6.25 -1.47
N VAL A 44 -10.38 -5.57 -2.16
CA VAL A 44 -11.79 -5.48 -1.77
C VAL A 44 -12.62 -6.41 -2.65
N ALA A 45 -13.10 -7.51 -2.05
CA ALA A 45 -14.00 -8.44 -2.71
C ALA A 45 -15.46 -8.04 -2.41
N ALA A 46 -15.99 -7.13 -3.22
CA ALA A 46 -17.36 -6.63 -3.08
C ALA A 46 -17.99 -6.36 -4.45
N ASP A 47 -19.31 -6.27 -4.49
CA ASP A 47 -20.06 -5.81 -5.66
C ASP A 47 -20.22 -4.29 -5.55
N LEU A 48 -19.26 -3.57 -6.11
CA LEU A 48 -19.19 -2.11 -6.12
C LEU A 48 -19.12 -1.65 -7.57
N SER A 49 -19.75 -0.52 -7.86
CA SER A 49 -19.53 0.24 -9.09
C SER A 49 -18.19 0.96 -9.08
N ASP A 50 -17.72 1.38 -10.26
CA ASP A 50 -16.50 2.20 -10.39
C ASP A 50 -16.59 3.50 -9.58
N ALA A 51 -17.79 4.10 -9.48
CA ALA A 51 -17.98 5.33 -8.70
C ALA A 51 -17.86 5.09 -7.19
N GLU A 52 -18.40 3.97 -6.69
CA GLU A 52 -18.31 3.62 -5.28
C GLU A 52 -16.88 3.27 -4.87
N VAL A 53 -16.14 2.52 -5.71
CA VAL A 53 -14.75 2.19 -5.40
C VAL A 53 -13.85 3.43 -5.45
N GLU A 54 -14.11 4.38 -6.36
CA GLU A 54 -13.37 5.64 -6.42
C GLU A 54 -13.63 6.50 -5.16
N GLN A 55 -14.88 6.56 -4.70
CA GLN A 55 -15.24 7.25 -3.46
C GLN A 55 -14.60 6.58 -2.25
N ALA A 56 -14.61 5.25 -2.18
CA ALA A 56 -13.99 4.50 -1.10
C ALA A 56 -12.46 4.73 -1.09
N ALA A 57 -11.82 4.65 -2.26
CA ALA A 57 -10.39 4.84 -2.43
C ALA A 57 -9.93 6.22 -1.94
N ARG A 58 -10.65 7.29 -2.29
CA ARG A 58 -10.34 8.68 -1.90
C ARG A 58 -10.85 9.09 -0.51
N GLY A 59 -11.69 8.26 0.09
CA GLY A 59 -12.25 8.48 1.43
C GLY A 59 -11.60 7.55 2.46
N PRO A 60 -12.28 6.48 2.90
CA PRO A 60 -11.80 5.65 4.01
C PRO A 60 -10.44 4.97 3.79
N PHE A 61 -10.02 4.74 2.55
CA PHE A 61 -8.77 4.02 2.27
C PHE A 61 -7.53 4.92 2.15
N SER A 62 -7.68 6.24 2.05
CA SER A 62 -6.52 7.13 1.89
C SER A 62 -6.73 8.50 2.54
N ASP A 63 -5.63 9.15 2.92
CA ASP A 63 -5.60 10.56 3.27
C ASP A 63 -5.33 11.40 2.01
N PRO A 64 -6.30 12.17 1.49
CA PRO A 64 -6.14 12.91 0.24
C PRO A 64 -5.11 14.04 0.32
N VAL A 65 -4.68 14.44 1.52
CA VAL A 65 -3.68 15.50 1.71
C VAL A 65 -2.29 14.95 1.43
N ILE A 66 -1.96 13.79 2.00
CA ILE A 66 -0.58 13.26 2.03
C ILE A 66 -0.38 11.98 1.21
N GLN A 67 -1.44 11.38 0.68
CA GLN A 67 -1.38 10.13 -0.08
C GLN A 67 -1.96 10.27 -1.49
N ASP A 68 -1.39 9.49 -2.41
CA ASP A 68 -1.93 9.22 -3.73
C ASP A 68 -2.55 7.82 -3.76
N VAL A 69 -3.53 7.65 -4.64
CA VAL A 69 -4.29 6.39 -4.77
C VAL A 69 -4.42 5.96 -6.23
N ALA A 70 -4.32 4.66 -6.45
CA ALA A 70 -4.53 4.00 -7.73
C ALA A 70 -5.45 2.80 -7.58
N ILE A 71 -6.38 2.63 -8.52
CA ILE A 71 -7.32 1.51 -8.56
C ILE A 71 -6.99 0.64 -9.76
N ASN A 72 -6.80 -0.66 -9.53
CA ASN A 72 -6.50 -1.68 -10.54
C ASN A 72 -5.30 -1.34 -11.46
N ARG A 73 -4.39 -0.49 -10.98
CA ARG A 73 -3.18 -0.09 -11.70
C ARG A 73 -2.04 0.17 -10.70
N PRO A 74 -0.77 0.07 -11.14
CA PRO A 74 0.36 0.33 -10.26
C PRO A 74 0.40 1.80 -9.85
N LEU A 75 0.85 2.04 -8.61
CA LEU A 75 1.22 3.36 -8.11
C LEU A 75 2.75 3.51 -7.95
N ALA A 76 3.44 2.41 -7.65
CA ALA A 76 4.90 2.41 -7.55
C ALA A 76 5.55 2.50 -8.94
N SER A 77 6.57 3.35 -9.07
CA SER A 77 7.44 3.47 -10.23
C SER A 77 8.90 3.55 -9.79
N ASP A 78 9.83 3.47 -10.75
CA ASP A 78 11.25 3.79 -10.57
C ASP A 78 11.94 3.07 -9.40
N PHE A 79 11.85 1.74 -9.39
CA PHE A 79 12.47 0.87 -8.40
C PHE A 79 13.30 -0.23 -9.07
N ASP A 80 14.37 -0.67 -8.41
CA ASP A 80 15.13 -1.85 -8.83
C ASP A 80 14.46 -3.15 -8.35
N ILE A 81 13.78 -3.10 -7.19
CA ILE A 81 13.17 -4.25 -6.52
C ILE A 81 11.80 -3.87 -5.97
N LEU A 82 10.80 -4.71 -6.21
CA LEU A 82 9.47 -4.64 -5.60
C LEU A 82 9.20 -5.90 -4.78
N ILE A 83 8.72 -5.72 -3.55
CA ILE A 83 8.32 -6.81 -2.66
C ILE A 83 6.88 -6.56 -2.23
N GLU A 84 5.98 -7.47 -2.59
CA GLU A 84 4.60 -7.48 -2.10
C GLU A 84 4.46 -8.52 -1.00
N VAL A 85 3.92 -8.11 0.15
CA VAL A 85 3.70 -8.97 1.32
C VAL A 85 2.20 -9.05 1.58
N GLY A 86 1.67 -10.27 1.62
CA GLY A 86 0.25 -10.53 1.88
C GLY A 86 0.04 -11.73 2.78
N PHE A 87 -1.20 -11.89 3.27
CA PHE A 87 -1.58 -13.06 4.04
C PHE A 87 -1.49 -14.34 3.21
N ARG A 88 -1.12 -15.45 3.88
CA ARG A 88 -1.13 -16.77 3.24
C ARG A 88 -2.57 -17.23 2.99
N PRO A 89 -2.81 -18.08 1.98
CA PRO A 89 -4.12 -18.69 1.75
C PRO A 89 -4.68 -19.35 3.02
N GLY A 90 -5.95 -19.08 3.32
CA GLY A 90 -6.64 -19.60 4.52
C GLY A 90 -6.38 -18.83 5.82
N VAL A 91 -5.50 -17.82 5.81
CA VAL A 91 -5.35 -16.92 6.97
C VAL A 91 -6.46 -15.89 6.98
N THR A 92 -7.07 -15.68 8.15
CA THR A 92 -8.10 -14.67 8.32
C THR A 92 -7.47 -13.28 8.48
N ASP A 93 -7.88 -12.37 7.61
CA ASP A 93 -7.65 -10.94 7.80
C ASP A 93 -8.68 -10.37 8.79
N ASN A 94 -8.26 -10.17 10.05
CA ASN A 94 -9.13 -9.62 11.09
C ASN A 94 -9.53 -8.17 10.79
N THR A 95 -8.64 -7.39 10.19
CA THR A 95 -8.89 -5.99 9.84
C THR A 95 -9.91 -5.93 8.71
N GLY A 96 -9.69 -6.68 7.64
CA GLY A 96 -10.63 -6.81 6.52
C GLY A 96 -12.01 -7.31 6.96
N ARG A 97 -12.08 -8.23 7.93
CA ARG A 97 -13.37 -8.69 8.49
C ARG A 97 -14.12 -7.63 9.29
N THR A 98 -13.39 -6.69 9.91
CA THR A 98 -13.97 -5.63 10.76
C THR A 98 -14.37 -4.41 9.93
N ALA A 99 -13.69 -4.16 8.81
CA ALA A 99 -13.90 -3.04 7.90
C ALA A 99 -15.17 -3.17 7.01
N LYS A 100 -16.27 -3.70 7.55
CA LYS A 100 -17.56 -3.84 6.86
C LYS A 100 -18.28 -2.51 6.66
#